data_AF-A0A6J1MCS0-F1
#
_entry.id   AF-A0A6J1MCS0-F1
#
_cell.length_a   1.000
_cell.length_b   1.000
_cell.length_c   1.000
_cell.angle_alpha   90.00
_cell.angle_beta   90.00
_cell.angle_gamma   90.00
#
_symmetry.space_group_name_H-M   'P 1'
#
loop_
_entity.id
_entity.type
_entity.pdbx_description
1 polymer ?
#
loop_
_entity_poly.entity_id
_entity_poly.type
_entity_poly.pdbx_seq_one_letter_code
_entity_poly.pdbx_strand_id
1 'polypeptide(L)'
;MASSKDTGIGTDSKFAYKSFLNTDDTKELKDFLEKRLVDCGWRKDIEEMIRNKLKEDGTANVSRDELAKMIIPDARAMVPNEVREEMMLRVREVLEAPVATPGGK
;
A
#
# COMPACT_ATOMS: atom_id res chain seq x y z
N MET A 1 -42.53 17.90 38.72
CA MET A 1 -41.11 18.11 38.34
C MET A 1 -40.28 17.02 38.99
N ALA A 2 -39.83 16.03 38.22
CA ALA A 2 -38.74 15.13 38.62
C ALA A 2 -38.19 14.55 37.31
N SER A 3 -37.03 15.05 36.91
CA SER A 3 -36.44 14.84 35.59
C SER A 3 -35.93 13.42 35.42
N SER A 4 -36.01 12.99 34.16
CA SER A 4 -35.66 11.69 33.62
C SER A 4 -34.23 11.26 33.97
N LYS A 5 -34.08 9.96 34.26
CA LYS A 5 -32.85 9.29 34.67
C LYS A 5 -31.90 9.17 33.48
N ASP A 6 -30.72 9.74 33.63
CA ASP A 6 -29.54 9.56 32.79
C ASP A 6 -29.23 8.05 32.63
N THR A 7 -29.25 7.56 31.38
CA THR A 7 -28.65 6.28 31.03
C THR A 7 -27.48 6.56 30.12
N GLY A 8 -26.29 6.56 30.72
CA GLY A 8 -25.01 6.77 30.06
C GLY A 8 -24.83 5.88 28.85
N ILE A 9 -24.51 6.52 27.73
CA ILE A 9 -23.97 5.86 26.54
C ILE A 9 -22.51 5.54 26.87
N GLY A 10 -22.28 4.33 27.41
CA GLY A 10 -20.96 3.77 27.57
C GLY A 10 -20.37 3.36 26.22
N THR A 11 -19.95 4.33 25.41
CA THR A 11 -19.13 4.08 24.21
C THR A 11 -17.69 4.49 24.50
N ASP A 12 -17.00 3.71 25.33
CA ASP A 12 -15.52 3.74 25.40
C ASP A 12 -15.00 2.32 25.13
N SER A 13 -15.43 1.70 24.02
CA SER A 13 -14.52 0.78 23.35
C SER A 13 -13.58 1.65 22.52
N LYS A 14 -12.56 2.19 23.18
CA LYS A 14 -11.35 2.65 22.49
C LYS A 14 -10.74 1.43 21.81
N PHE A 15 -11.20 1.14 20.60
CA PHE A 15 -10.41 0.37 19.66
C PHE A 15 -9.07 1.11 19.55
N ALA A 16 -8.03 0.49 20.08
CA ALA A 16 -6.70 1.05 20.02
C ALA A 16 -6.17 0.77 18.61
N TYR A 17 -6.43 1.73 17.73
CA TYR A 17 -5.90 1.74 16.38
C TYR A 17 -4.39 1.95 16.43
N LYS A 18 -3.67 1.30 15.53
CA LYS A 18 -2.25 1.52 15.34
C LYS A 18 -2.05 2.86 14.64
N SER A 19 -1.28 3.78 15.23
CA SER A 19 -1.00 5.09 14.63
C SER A 19 0.12 5.07 13.59
N PHE A 20 0.86 3.97 13.47
CA PHE A 20 2.02 3.84 12.59
C PHE A 20 2.25 2.39 12.18
N LEU A 21 2.74 2.16 10.96
CA LEU A 21 3.15 0.83 10.52
C LEU A 21 4.52 0.49 11.11
N ASN A 22 4.67 -0.71 11.65
CA ASN A 22 5.98 -1.21 12.06
C ASN A 22 6.71 -1.83 10.84
N THR A 23 7.96 -2.26 11.06
CA THR A 23 8.78 -2.89 10.00
C THR A 23 8.16 -4.17 9.45
N ASP A 24 7.47 -4.94 10.29
CA ASP A 24 6.86 -6.22 9.92
C ASP A 24 5.62 -5.99 9.04
N ASP A 25 4.72 -5.10 9.46
CA ASP A 25 3.57 -4.67 8.66
C ASP A 25 4.01 -4.15 7.28
N THR A 26 5.05 -3.32 7.26
CA THR A 26 5.55 -2.69 6.03
C THR A 26 6.09 -3.76 5.09
N LYS A 27 6.74 -4.80 5.63
CA LYS A 27 7.22 -5.94 4.87
C LYS A 27 6.06 -6.73 4.30
N GLU A 28 5.05 -7.07 5.11
CA GLU A 28 3.87 -7.81 4.64
C GLU A 28 3.10 -7.05 3.56
N LEU A 29 2.91 -5.74 3.73
CA LEU A 29 2.27 -4.87 2.73
C LEU A 29 3.07 -4.82 1.43
N LYS A 30 4.40 -4.74 1.52
CA LYS A 30 5.28 -4.76 0.35
C LYS A 30 5.19 -6.10 -0.39
N ASP A 31 5.26 -7.21 0.34
CA ASP A 31 5.16 -8.55 -0.25
C ASP A 31 3.79 -8.77 -0.92
N PHE A 32 2.72 -8.24 -0.32
CA PHE A 32 1.38 -8.23 -0.91
C PHE A 32 1.34 -7.42 -2.22
N LEU A 33 1.89 -6.19 -2.22
CA LEU A 33 1.94 -5.35 -3.42
C LEU A 33 2.70 -6.03 -4.55
N GLU A 34 3.87 -6.59 -4.24
CA GLU A 34 4.74 -7.23 -5.22
C GLU A 34 4.02 -8.40 -5.90
N LYS A 35 3.33 -9.24 -5.12
CA LYS A 35 2.50 -10.33 -5.68
C LYS A 35 1.43 -9.78 -6.60
N ARG A 36 0.68 -8.77 -6.17
CA ARG A 36 -0.42 -8.21 -6.99
C ARG A 36 0.05 -7.54 -8.27
N LEU A 37 1.18 -6.87 -8.24
CA LEU A 37 1.79 -6.29 -9.44
C LEU A 37 2.33 -7.36 -10.41
N VAL A 38 2.71 -8.54 -9.92
CA VAL A 38 3.06 -9.68 -10.78
C VAL A 38 1.80 -10.33 -11.38
N ASP A 39 0.80 -10.58 -10.55
CA ASP A 39 -0.43 -11.27 -10.93
C ASP A 39 -1.27 -10.49 -11.96
N CYS A 40 -1.32 -9.15 -11.84
CA CYS A 40 -2.04 -8.31 -12.79
C CYS A 40 -1.26 -8.04 -14.09
N GLY A 41 -0.03 -8.56 -14.22
CA GLY A 41 0.79 -8.41 -15.43
C GLY A 41 1.67 -7.15 -15.47
N TRP A 42 1.52 -6.22 -14.51
CA TRP A 42 2.24 -4.94 -14.49
C TRP A 42 3.76 -5.09 -14.63
N ARG A 43 4.35 -6.12 -13.99
CA ARG A 43 5.80 -6.39 -14.13
C ARG A 43 6.20 -6.72 -15.58
N LYS A 44 5.38 -7.49 -16.30
CA LYS A 44 5.63 -7.84 -17.71
C LYS A 44 5.43 -6.63 -18.61
N ASP A 45 4.41 -5.83 -18.34
CA ASP A 45 4.11 -4.62 -19.11
C ASP A 45 5.26 -3.60 -19.02
N ILE A 46 5.85 -3.44 -17.83
CA ILE A 46 7.04 -2.59 -17.65
C ILE A 46 8.24 -3.14 -18.39
N GLU A 47 8.50 -4.45 -18.31
CA GLU A 47 9.60 -5.05 -19.07
C GLU A 47 9.43 -4.83 -20.58
N GLU A 48 8.19 -4.93 -21.09
CA GLU A 48 7.88 -4.65 -22.48
C GLU A 48 8.06 -3.17 -22.83
N MET A 49 7.56 -2.26 -21.99
CA MET A 49 7.75 -0.81 -22.16
C MET A 49 9.24 -0.44 -22.20
N ILE A 50 10.05 -1.00 -21.31
CA ILE A 50 11.50 -0.78 -21.30
C ILE A 50 12.13 -1.29 -22.61
N ARG A 51 11.77 -2.50 -23.05
CA ARG A 51 12.29 -3.07 -24.31
C ARG A 51 11.90 -2.22 -25.53
N ASN A 52 10.68 -1.70 -25.55
CA ASN A 52 10.21 -0.86 -26.66
C ASN A 52 10.93 0.48 -26.68
N LYS A 53 11.04 1.16 -25.53
CA LYS A 53 11.82 2.41 -25.42
C LYS A 53 13.27 2.23 -25.84
N LEU A 54 13.92 1.14 -25.43
CA LEU A 54 15.31 0.86 -25.84
C LEU A 54 15.46 0.60 -27.35
N LYS A 55 14.44 0.02 -28.00
CA LYS A 55 14.43 -0.18 -29.45
C LYS A 55 14.17 1.12 -30.22
N GLU A 56 13.26 1.96 -29.72
CA GLU A 56 12.87 3.22 -30.34
C GLU A 56 13.98 4.28 -30.24
N ASP A 57 14.59 4.43 -29.08
CA ASP A 57 15.63 5.44 -28.86
C ASP A 57 16.96 5.07 -29.55
N GLY A 58 17.15 3.81 -29.98
CA GLY A 58 18.39 3.33 -30.60
C GLY A 58 19.66 3.59 -29.78
N THR A 59 19.52 3.93 -28.49
CA THR A 59 20.56 4.63 -27.76
C THR A 59 21.46 3.62 -27.06
N ALA A 60 22.65 3.45 -27.61
CA ALA A 60 23.74 2.66 -27.02
C ALA A 60 24.30 3.24 -25.71
N ASN A 61 23.86 4.45 -25.30
CA ASN A 61 24.48 5.23 -24.23
C ASN A 61 23.53 5.69 -23.08
N VAL A 62 22.31 5.17 -22.96
CA VAL A 62 21.47 5.53 -21.79
C VAL A 62 21.98 4.78 -20.56
N SER A 63 22.33 5.52 -19.52
CA SER A 63 22.69 4.92 -18.23
C SER A 63 21.46 4.32 -17.53
N ARG A 64 21.66 3.30 -16.69
CA ARG A 64 20.59 2.67 -15.91
C ARG A 64 19.77 3.70 -15.11
N ASP A 65 20.43 4.70 -14.54
CA ASP A 65 19.77 5.71 -13.71
C ASP A 65 18.92 6.68 -14.55
N GLU A 66 19.38 7.05 -15.75
CA GLU A 66 18.58 7.83 -16.69
C GLU A 66 17.37 7.03 -17.18
N LEU A 67 17.57 5.76 -17.53
CA LEU A 67 16.47 4.87 -17.90
C LEU A 67 15.45 4.76 -16.76
N ALA A 68 15.91 4.58 -15.52
CA ALA A 68 15.03 4.51 -14.36
C ALA A 68 14.23 5.82 -14.17
N LYS A 69 14.88 6.99 -14.28
CA LYS A 69 14.19 8.29 -14.16
C LYS A 69 13.10 8.47 -15.22
N MET A 70 13.30 7.93 -16.42
CA MET A 70 12.31 7.99 -17.50
C MET A 70 11.19 6.95 -17.34
N ILE A 71 11.50 5.77 -16.81
CA ILE A 71 10.57 4.63 -16.74
C ILE A 71 9.70 4.66 -15.48
N ILE A 72 10.26 5.05 -14.33
CA ILE A 72 9.55 5.04 -13.04
C ILE A 72 8.24 5.84 -13.05
N PRO A 73 8.14 7.07 -13.59
CA PRO A 73 6.87 7.80 -13.58
C PRO A 73 5.79 7.07 -14.39
N ASP A 74 6.13 6.56 -15.57
CA ASP A 74 5.21 5.81 -16.42
C ASP A 74 4.79 4.48 -15.76
N ALA A 75 5.75 3.74 -15.23
CA ALA A 75 5.51 2.52 -14.46
C ALA A 75 4.54 2.76 -13.29
N ARG A 76 4.71 3.85 -12.54
CA ARG A 76 3.79 4.21 -11.43
C ARG A 76 2.39 4.56 -11.92
N ALA A 77 2.27 5.22 -13.08
CA ALA A 77 0.98 5.54 -13.70
C ALA A 77 0.25 4.28 -14.20
N MET A 78 1.00 3.28 -14.68
CA MET A 78 0.48 2.00 -15.16
C MET A 78 -0.06 1.07 -14.08
N VAL A 79 0.15 1.37 -12.80
CA VAL A 79 -0.46 0.57 -11.72
C VAL A 79 -2.00 0.63 -11.88
N PRO A 80 -2.72 -0.51 -11.88
CA PRO A 80 -4.17 -0.50 -11.97
C PRO A 80 -4.85 0.12 -10.74
N ASN A 81 -6.05 0.70 -10.90
CA ASN A 81 -6.79 1.29 -9.78
C ASN A 81 -7.17 0.24 -8.74
N GLU A 82 -7.51 -0.94 -9.19
CA GLU A 82 -7.90 -2.09 -8.37
C GLU A 82 -6.77 -2.45 -7.38
N VAL A 83 -5.52 -2.47 -7.86
CA VAL A 83 -4.35 -2.73 -7.00
C VAL A 83 -4.14 -1.62 -5.97
N ARG A 84 -4.37 -0.35 -6.36
CA ARG A 84 -4.30 0.79 -5.42
C ARG A 84 -5.37 0.68 -4.33
N GLU A 85 -6.60 0.37 -4.72
CA GLU A 85 -7.71 0.22 -3.79
C GLU A 85 -7.50 -0.96 -2.83
N GLU A 86 -7.09 -2.13 -3.34
CA GLU A 86 -6.71 -3.28 -2.52
C GLU A 86 -5.62 -2.94 -1.50
N MET A 87 -4.58 -2.20 -1.93
CA MET A 87 -3.52 -1.73 -1.03
C MET A 87 -4.07 -0.80 0.06
N MET A 88 -4.91 0.17 -0.31
CA MET A 88 -5.50 1.10 0.67
C MET A 88 -6.37 0.39 1.69
N LEU A 89 -7.14 -0.62 1.27
CA LEU A 89 -7.91 -1.47 2.18
C LEU A 89 -6.98 -2.24 3.12
N ARG A 90 -5.93 -2.86 2.60
CA ARG A 90 -4.99 -3.63 3.42
C ARG A 90 -4.26 -2.77 4.45
N VAL A 91 -3.88 -1.53 4.09
CA VAL A 91 -3.31 -0.57 5.04
C VAL A 91 -4.30 -0.24 6.15
N ARG A 92 -5.58 -0.01 5.82
CA ARG A 92 -6.61 0.25 6.84
C ARG A 92 -6.77 -0.94 7.78
N GLU A 93 -6.84 -2.15 7.25
CA GLU A 93 -6.93 -3.38 8.07
C GLU A 93 -5.77 -3.50 9.06
N VAL A 94 -4.54 -3.20 8.63
CA VAL A 94 -3.36 -3.24 9.51
C VAL A 94 -3.41 -2.16 10.59
N LEU A 95 -3.93 -0.96 10.27
CA LEU A 95 -4.07 0.14 11.23
C LEU A 95 -5.23 -0.09 12.20
N GLU A 96 -6.28 -0.78 11.77
CA GLU A 96 -7.46 -1.11 12.55
C GLU A 96 -7.35 -2.44 13.31
N ALA A 97 -6.30 -3.22 13.04
CA ALA A 97 -6.01 -4.44 13.75
C ALA A 97 -5.86 -4.16 15.26
N PRO A 98 -6.52 -4.94 16.14
CA PRO A 98 -6.47 -4.72 17.57
C PRO A 98 -5.02 -4.84 18.06
N VAL A 99 -4.46 -3.76 18.61
CA VAL A 99 -3.15 -3.84 19.28
C VAL A 99 -3.31 -4.71 20.52
N ALA A 100 -2.59 -5.83 20.58
CA ALA A 100 -2.54 -6.65 21.78
C ALA A 100 -1.90 -5.82 22.90
N THR A 101 -2.72 -5.23 23.77
CA THR A 101 -2.24 -4.61 25.01
C THR A 101 -1.61 -5.70 25.87
N PRO A 102 -0.31 -5.62 26.23
CA PRO A 102 0.23 -6.50 27.26
C PRO A 102 -0.49 -6.16 28.57
N GLY A 103 -1.36 -7.06 29.01
CA GLY A 103 -2.11 -6.94 30.25
C GLY A 103 -1.18 -6.71 31.44
N GLY A 104 -1.48 -5.69 32.23
CA GLY A 104 -0.78 -5.37 33.46
C GLY A 104 -0.77 -6.55 34.42
N LYS A 105 0.40 -6.79 35.02
CA LYS A 105 0.51 -7.47 36.30
C LYS A 105 0.32 -6.48 37.42
#